data_AF-A0A9W9FYZ1-F1
#
_entry.id   AF-A0A9W9FYZ1-F1
#
_cell.length_a   1.000
_cell.length_b   1.000
_cell.length_c   1.000
_cell.angle_alpha   90.00
_cell.angle_beta   90.00
_cell.angle_gamma   90.00
#
_symmetry.space_group_name_H-M   'P 1'
#
loop_
_entity.id
_entity.type
_entity.pdbx_description
1 polymer ?
#
loop_
_entity_poly.entity_id
_entity_poly.type
_entity_poly.pdbx_seq_one_letter_code
_entity_poly.pdbx_strand_id
1 'polypeptide(L)'
;MAPFKVIIVGGSVAGLALANMLERYEIDFVVLEKHENIAPDLGACLGLLPNGLRIMDQLGCYEKILECSVPLNLLNSYDENGDAINKMSEVGVWMESLFGYKSLNQDRQQVIDVLFNNIRDKTKVHTSRGLEKIHPLPNGVKVKTADGSVYEGDIVVGADGVHSRVLDEMQRLAEIDTPNSKKFTRDNFECTYRALVCIGPRPKGIREDEGIKNCRKGRSHLCLSGQNGKWYFNIFEKTEHKTRGSSIPRYTKSDAHAMASAYANDILIPGVTFGDLYKNRTSSMLLPVEEGVLPRCFYNRIILVGDSYHKSTPLFGQGGNNCIVSAAYLANKLHSIKSYDSKPDDELIQNIFQNFQDTRHPETSLIATLGNRIQRLDAFENPVMKFINMKVLPELSSHYIWHAMAQAHTSTWLLDYLPFPSPSHGMLPSRNEIWLKPQVRCGKTNKVWMGLLILPLLAFSAIFWERNNQSPLSSVDTASRLDNEKAENLYFHLLDTAVTGFIAIESNRATYSMKLIGR
;
A
#
# COMPACT_ATOMS: atom_id res chain seq x y z
N MET A 1 0.30 -37.42 -15.78
CA MET A 1 0.52 -37.16 -14.34
C MET A 1 -0.56 -36.20 -13.86
N ALA A 2 -0.90 -36.20 -12.57
CA ALA A 2 -1.83 -35.20 -12.03
C ALA A 2 -1.20 -33.79 -12.17
N PRO A 3 -1.95 -32.79 -12.64
CA PRO A 3 -1.43 -31.43 -12.82
C PRO A 3 -0.99 -30.82 -11.49
N PHE A 4 -0.05 -29.86 -11.56
CA PHE A 4 0.36 -29.08 -10.39
C PHE A 4 -0.80 -28.22 -9.88
N LYS A 5 -1.11 -28.32 -8.58
CA LYS A 5 -2.28 -27.71 -7.96
C LYS A 5 -1.92 -26.79 -6.79
N VAL A 6 -2.44 -25.57 -6.84
CA VAL A 6 -2.26 -24.55 -5.79
C VAL A 6 -3.51 -24.46 -4.92
N ILE A 7 -3.38 -24.60 -3.60
CA ILE A 7 -4.46 -24.30 -2.65
C ILE A 7 -4.32 -22.86 -2.18
N ILE A 8 -5.24 -21.98 -2.56
CA ILE A 8 -5.30 -20.58 -2.12
C ILE A 8 -6.26 -20.48 -0.94
N VAL A 9 -5.76 -20.07 0.22
CA VAL A 9 -6.58 -19.83 1.41
C VAL A 9 -6.86 -18.33 1.51
N GLY A 10 -8.12 -17.94 1.34
CA GLY A 10 -8.59 -16.55 1.33
C GLY A 10 -9.04 -16.06 -0.06
N GLY A 11 -10.31 -15.71 -0.18
CA GLY A 11 -10.98 -15.19 -1.38
C GLY A 11 -11.10 -13.65 -1.41
N SER A 12 -10.07 -12.95 -0.93
CA SER A 12 -9.97 -11.48 -1.00
C SER A 12 -9.21 -11.04 -2.26
N VAL A 13 -8.84 -9.76 -2.36
CA VAL A 13 -8.08 -9.16 -3.47
C VAL A 13 -6.84 -9.99 -3.82
N ALA A 14 -6.01 -10.35 -2.84
CA ALA A 14 -4.78 -11.12 -3.08
C ALA A 14 -5.05 -12.51 -3.68
N GLY A 15 -5.97 -13.27 -3.07
CA GLY A 15 -6.25 -14.65 -3.46
C GLY A 15 -7.01 -14.76 -4.78
N LEU A 16 -8.01 -13.89 -5.00
CA LEU A 16 -8.75 -13.88 -6.27
C LEU A 16 -7.91 -13.30 -7.41
N ALA A 17 -7.03 -12.33 -7.17
CA ALA A 17 -6.07 -11.89 -8.18
C ALA A 17 -5.15 -13.04 -8.58
N LEU A 18 -4.59 -13.77 -7.61
CA LEU A 18 -3.77 -14.96 -7.90
C LEU A 18 -4.55 -16.03 -8.66
N ALA A 19 -5.79 -16.33 -8.26
CA ALA A 19 -6.64 -17.31 -8.95
C ALA A 19 -6.84 -16.96 -10.43
N ASN A 20 -7.15 -15.69 -10.74
CA ASN A 20 -7.26 -15.22 -12.12
C ASN A 20 -5.95 -15.41 -12.90
N MET A 21 -4.80 -15.11 -12.28
CA MET A 21 -3.49 -15.28 -12.92
C MET A 21 -3.18 -16.75 -13.19
N LEU A 22 -3.42 -17.63 -12.22
CA LEU A 22 -3.20 -19.07 -12.36
C LEU A 22 -4.12 -19.68 -13.42
N GLU A 23 -5.38 -19.25 -13.50
CA GLU A 23 -6.31 -19.67 -14.56
C GLU A 23 -5.79 -19.29 -15.94
N ARG A 24 -5.30 -18.05 -16.09
CA ARG A 24 -4.72 -17.57 -17.35
C ARG A 24 -3.41 -18.28 -17.73
N TYR A 25 -2.70 -18.81 -16.74
CA TYR A 25 -1.47 -19.60 -16.90
C TYR A 25 -1.74 -21.11 -17.03
N GLU A 26 -3.01 -21.52 -16.96
CA GLU A 26 -3.45 -22.91 -16.98
C GLU A 26 -2.80 -23.75 -15.87
N ILE A 27 -2.61 -23.15 -14.70
CA ILE A 27 -2.16 -23.84 -13.49
C ILE A 27 -3.39 -24.19 -12.67
N ASP A 28 -3.50 -25.43 -12.20
CA ASP A 28 -4.66 -25.85 -11.43
C ASP A 28 -4.66 -25.20 -10.04
N PHE A 29 -5.84 -24.84 -9.55
CA PHE A 29 -5.99 -24.18 -8.26
C PHE A 29 -7.34 -24.46 -7.61
N VAL A 30 -7.43 -24.15 -6.32
CA VAL A 30 -8.69 -24.04 -5.59
C VAL A 30 -8.59 -22.86 -4.62
N VAL A 31 -9.66 -22.08 -4.50
CA VAL A 31 -9.79 -20.98 -3.53
C VAL A 31 -10.72 -21.41 -2.40
N LEU A 32 -10.24 -21.27 -1.17
CA LEU A 32 -10.99 -21.57 0.05
C LEU A 32 -11.25 -20.26 0.81
N GLU A 33 -12.49 -19.78 0.77
CA GLU A 33 -12.94 -18.57 1.46
C GLU A 33 -13.78 -18.92 2.68
N LYS A 34 -13.48 -18.32 3.83
CA LYS A 34 -14.17 -18.61 5.10
C LYS A 34 -15.59 -18.03 5.17
N HIS A 35 -15.84 -16.91 4.51
CA HIS A 35 -17.14 -16.26 4.46
C HIS A 35 -18.07 -16.98 3.46
N GLU A 36 -19.36 -16.92 3.74
CA GLU A 36 -20.40 -17.48 2.87
C GLU A 36 -20.55 -16.66 1.59
N ASN A 37 -20.58 -15.34 1.73
CA ASN A 37 -20.51 -14.41 0.62
C ASN A 37 -19.04 -14.13 0.27
N ILE A 38 -18.67 -14.29 -1.02
CA ILE A 38 -17.32 -14.03 -1.52
C ILE A 38 -16.93 -12.55 -1.43
N ALA A 39 -17.89 -11.65 -1.64
CA ALA A 39 -17.72 -10.21 -1.59
C ALA A 39 -18.65 -9.60 -0.53
N PRO A 40 -18.34 -9.75 0.76
CA PRO A 40 -19.11 -9.11 1.81
C PRO A 40 -18.92 -7.59 1.76
N ASP A 41 -20.01 -6.84 1.98
CA ASP A 41 -19.93 -5.40 2.18
C ASP A 41 -19.38 -5.12 3.59
N LEU A 42 -18.07 -4.93 3.67
CA LEU A 42 -17.35 -4.61 4.91
C LEU A 42 -17.09 -3.11 5.07
N GLY A 43 -17.66 -2.25 4.22
CA GLY A 43 -17.63 -0.80 4.39
C GLY A 43 -16.24 -0.16 4.30
N ALA A 44 -15.42 -0.56 3.32
CA ALA A 44 -14.07 -0.02 3.13
C ALA A 44 -13.82 0.43 1.68
N CYS A 45 -13.23 1.62 1.54
CA CYS A 45 -12.65 2.08 0.28
C CYS A 45 -11.40 1.26 -0.06
N LEU A 46 -11.21 0.95 -1.34
CA LEU A 46 -9.93 0.51 -1.87
C LEU A 46 -9.47 1.50 -2.94
N GLY A 47 -8.28 2.06 -2.78
CA GLY A 47 -7.62 2.83 -3.82
C GLY A 47 -6.80 1.89 -4.70
N LEU A 48 -7.17 1.75 -5.97
CA LEU A 48 -6.31 1.10 -6.97
C LEU A 48 -5.42 2.15 -7.62
N LEU A 49 -4.14 1.80 -7.69
CA LEU A 49 -3.07 2.67 -8.18
C LEU A 49 -2.48 2.08 -9.47
N PRO A 50 -1.73 2.86 -10.26
CA PRO A 50 -1.25 2.44 -11.59
C PRO A 50 -0.55 1.07 -11.62
N ASN A 51 0.18 0.71 -10.57
CA ASN A 51 0.83 -0.59 -10.46
C ASN A 51 -0.16 -1.76 -10.39
N GLY A 52 -1.19 -1.64 -9.57
CA GLY A 52 -2.26 -2.63 -9.50
C GLY A 52 -3.12 -2.63 -10.77
N LEU A 53 -3.45 -1.44 -11.29
CA LEU A 53 -4.32 -1.29 -12.46
C LEU A 53 -3.72 -1.88 -13.74
N ARG A 54 -2.41 -1.75 -13.97
CA ARG A 54 -1.72 -2.41 -15.09
C ARG A 54 -1.91 -3.92 -15.08
N ILE A 55 -1.84 -4.54 -13.90
CA ILE A 55 -2.04 -5.99 -13.74
C ILE A 55 -3.52 -6.35 -13.94
N MET A 56 -4.43 -5.54 -13.40
CA MET A 56 -5.87 -5.71 -13.61
C MET A 56 -6.24 -5.62 -15.10
N ASP A 57 -5.58 -4.75 -15.86
CA ASP A 57 -5.76 -4.62 -17.30
C ASP A 57 -5.28 -5.89 -18.05
N GLN A 58 -4.10 -6.42 -17.74
CA GLN A 58 -3.65 -7.70 -18.30
C GLN A 58 -4.64 -8.86 -18.02
N LEU A 59 -5.31 -8.82 -16.88
CA LEU A 59 -6.34 -9.79 -16.50
C LEU A 59 -7.68 -9.57 -17.20
N GLY A 60 -7.90 -8.43 -17.86
CA GLY A 60 -9.15 -8.03 -18.50
C GLY A 60 -10.16 -7.41 -17.53
N CYS A 61 -9.74 -7.03 -16.32
CA CYS A 61 -10.60 -6.51 -15.26
C CYS A 61 -10.70 -4.97 -15.25
N TYR A 62 -9.82 -4.26 -15.98
CA TYR A 62 -9.70 -2.80 -15.85
C TYR A 62 -10.98 -2.04 -16.18
N GLU A 63 -11.62 -2.32 -17.33
CA GLU A 63 -12.85 -1.64 -17.74
C GLU A 63 -13.97 -1.81 -16.71
N LYS A 64 -14.12 -3.02 -16.16
CA LYS A 64 -15.14 -3.30 -15.13
C LYS A 64 -14.84 -2.62 -13.79
N ILE A 65 -13.56 -2.47 -13.45
CA ILE A 65 -13.15 -1.67 -12.29
C ILE A 65 -13.46 -0.20 -12.55
N LEU A 66 -13.12 0.32 -13.73
CA LEU A 66 -13.37 1.71 -14.09
C LEU A 66 -14.87 2.05 -14.02
N GLU A 67 -15.72 1.15 -14.51
CA GLU A 67 -17.19 1.26 -14.42
C GLU A 67 -17.71 1.40 -12.98
N CYS A 68 -17.00 0.87 -11.98
CA CYS A 68 -17.39 0.93 -10.56
C CYS A 68 -16.53 1.91 -9.71
N SER A 69 -15.63 2.67 -10.35
CA SER A 69 -14.70 3.55 -9.67
C SER A 69 -14.98 5.04 -9.91
N VAL A 70 -14.35 5.86 -9.06
CA VAL A 70 -14.19 7.30 -9.28
C VAL A 70 -12.70 7.62 -9.41
N PRO A 71 -12.25 8.24 -10.51
CA PRO A 71 -10.87 8.64 -10.68
C PRO A 71 -10.52 9.83 -9.77
N LEU A 72 -9.35 9.79 -9.15
CA LEU A 72 -8.81 10.88 -8.35
C LEU A 72 -8.03 11.85 -9.26
N ASN A 73 -8.50 13.10 -9.38
CA ASN A 73 -7.77 14.17 -10.08
C ASN A 73 -7.18 15.21 -9.13
N LEU A 74 -7.78 15.43 -7.96
CA LEU A 74 -7.31 16.41 -6.98
C LEU A 74 -7.05 15.75 -5.63
N LEU A 75 -5.95 16.13 -4.97
CA LEU A 75 -5.69 15.76 -3.58
C LEU A 75 -5.27 17.00 -2.79
N ASN A 76 -6.16 17.48 -1.95
CA ASN A 76 -5.94 18.68 -1.14
C ASN A 76 -5.62 18.29 0.30
N SER A 77 -4.57 18.88 0.87
CA SER A 77 -4.18 18.69 2.26
C SER A 77 -4.47 19.94 3.07
N TYR A 78 -5.09 19.78 4.24
CA TYR A 78 -5.47 20.85 5.15
C TYR A 78 -4.91 20.60 6.55
N ASP A 79 -4.75 21.67 7.31
CA ASP A 79 -4.30 21.62 8.70
C ASP A 79 -5.47 21.55 9.70
N GLU A 80 -5.14 21.72 10.98
CA GLU A 80 -6.11 21.63 12.06
C GLU A 80 -7.15 22.77 12.10
N ASN A 81 -6.86 23.90 11.45
CA ASN A 81 -7.74 25.06 11.35
C ASN A 81 -8.58 25.03 10.06
N GLY A 82 -8.28 24.12 9.13
CA GLY A 82 -8.89 24.07 7.81
C GLY A 82 -8.16 24.92 6.77
N ASP A 83 -6.96 25.40 7.09
CA ASP A 83 -6.11 26.11 6.15
C ASP A 83 -5.41 25.10 5.22
N ALA A 84 -5.25 25.47 3.95
CA ALA A 84 -4.62 24.59 2.98
C ALA A 84 -3.11 24.50 3.23
N ILE A 85 -2.61 23.27 3.40
CA ILE A 85 -1.18 22.96 3.46
C ILE A 85 -0.62 22.82 2.05
N ASN A 86 -1.31 22.04 1.20
CA ASN A 86 -0.92 21.79 -0.18
C ASN A 86 -2.16 21.47 -1.02
N LYS A 87 -2.20 21.98 -2.25
CA LYS A 87 -3.26 21.69 -3.23
C LYS A 87 -2.65 21.03 -4.46
N MET A 88 -2.87 19.73 -4.61
CA MET A 88 -2.44 18.99 -5.79
C MET A 88 -3.60 18.92 -6.79
N SER A 89 -3.78 19.97 -7.59
CA SER A 89 -4.91 20.11 -8.52
C SER A 89 -4.85 19.20 -9.75
N GLU A 90 -3.70 18.58 -10.03
CA GLU A 90 -3.46 17.78 -11.24
C GLU A 90 -2.89 16.40 -10.94
N VAL A 91 -3.07 15.86 -9.72
CA VAL A 91 -2.48 14.57 -9.34
C VAL A 91 -2.92 13.44 -10.28
N GLY A 92 -4.17 13.46 -10.74
CA GLY A 92 -4.68 12.46 -11.69
C GLY A 92 -4.03 12.58 -13.07
N VAL A 93 -3.87 13.81 -13.57
CA VAL A 93 -3.25 14.07 -14.89
C VAL A 93 -1.80 13.62 -14.91
N TRP A 94 -1.06 13.93 -13.85
CA TRP A 94 0.33 13.49 -13.70
C TRP A 94 0.44 11.97 -13.53
N MET A 95 -0.43 11.34 -12.74
CA MET A 95 -0.44 9.87 -12.62
C MET A 95 -0.69 9.20 -13.96
N GLU A 96 -1.68 9.68 -14.72
CA GLU A 96 -2.00 9.17 -16.05
C GLU A 96 -0.86 9.42 -17.04
N SER A 97 -0.28 10.62 -17.07
CA SER A 97 0.82 10.95 -17.98
C SER A 97 2.09 10.15 -17.67
N LEU A 98 2.43 9.97 -16.39
CA LEU A 98 3.65 9.25 -15.99
C LEU A 98 3.48 7.73 -16.08
N PHE A 99 2.32 7.21 -15.68
CA PHE A 99 2.12 5.78 -15.46
C PHE A 99 1.07 5.13 -16.36
N GLY A 100 0.32 5.91 -17.14
CA GLY A 100 -0.74 5.46 -18.03
C GLY A 100 -2.09 5.24 -17.37
N TYR A 101 -2.21 5.47 -16.06
CA TYR A 101 -3.43 5.23 -15.28
C TYR A 101 -3.61 6.30 -14.21
N LYS A 102 -4.85 6.66 -13.91
CA LYS A 102 -5.20 7.44 -12.73
C LYS A 102 -5.31 6.53 -11.50
N SER A 103 -5.29 7.12 -10.30
CA SER A 103 -5.78 6.42 -9.12
C SER A 103 -7.30 6.31 -9.17
N LEU A 104 -7.83 5.13 -8.87
CA LEU A 104 -9.25 4.82 -8.84
C LEU A 104 -9.69 4.50 -7.40
N ASN A 105 -10.80 5.10 -6.97
CA ASN A 105 -11.42 4.84 -5.66
C ASN A 105 -12.77 4.16 -5.84
N GLN A 106 -12.98 3.06 -5.12
CA GLN A 106 -14.19 2.25 -5.19
C GLN A 106 -14.40 1.46 -3.90
N ASP A 107 -15.59 0.85 -3.76
CA ASP A 107 -15.81 -0.08 -2.66
C ASP A 107 -14.89 -1.29 -2.85
N ARG A 108 -14.23 -1.74 -1.78
CA ARG A 108 -13.42 -2.96 -1.81
C ARG A 108 -14.23 -4.17 -2.29
N GLN A 109 -15.51 -4.21 -1.94
CA GLN A 109 -16.45 -5.25 -2.37
C GLN A 109 -16.51 -5.37 -3.90
N GLN A 110 -16.62 -4.25 -4.61
CA GLN A 110 -16.75 -4.23 -6.06
C GLN A 110 -15.50 -4.80 -6.75
N VAL A 111 -14.30 -4.54 -6.22
CA VAL A 111 -13.06 -5.14 -6.76
C VAL A 111 -13.06 -6.66 -6.58
N ILE A 112 -13.53 -7.14 -5.43
CA ILE A 112 -13.66 -8.59 -5.16
C ILE A 112 -14.68 -9.20 -6.11
N ASP A 113 -15.83 -8.54 -6.33
CA ASP A 113 -16.86 -8.98 -7.28
C ASP A 113 -16.31 -9.07 -8.71
N VAL A 114 -15.60 -8.05 -9.18
CA VAL A 114 -15.00 -8.07 -10.53
C VAL A 114 -14.00 -9.22 -10.66
N LEU A 115 -13.09 -9.39 -9.69
CA LEU A 115 -12.12 -10.48 -9.70
C LEU A 115 -12.79 -11.85 -9.65
N PHE A 116 -13.77 -12.03 -8.77
CA PHE A 116 -14.52 -13.28 -8.69
C PHE A 116 -15.24 -13.57 -10.01
N ASN A 117 -15.95 -12.59 -10.57
CA ASN A 117 -16.70 -12.72 -11.81
C ASN A 117 -15.81 -12.99 -13.03
N ASN A 118 -14.55 -12.54 -13.02
CA ASN A 118 -13.59 -12.79 -14.10
C ASN A 118 -13.05 -14.24 -14.15
N ILE A 119 -13.09 -14.99 -13.04
CA ILE A 119 -12.68 -16.42 -13.01
C ILE A 119 -13.64 -17.25 -13.87
N ARG A 120 -13.16 -18.00 -14.86
CA ARG A 120 -14.03 -18.78 -15.75
C ARG A 120 -14.66 -19.96 -15.03
N ASP A 121 -13.87 -20.72 -14.28
CA ASP A 121 -14.34 -21.90 -13.55
C ASP A 121 -14.69 -21.56 -12.09
N LYS A 122 -15.94 -21.16 -11.86
CA LYS A 122 -16.46 -20.87 -10.51
C LYS A 122 -16.45 -22.07 -9.58
N THR A 123 -16.39 -23.31 -10.11
CA THR A 123 -16.38 -24.52 -9.27
C THR A 123 -15.11 -24.65 -8.44
N LYS A 124 -14.06 -23.89 -8.79
CA LYS A 124 -12.79 -23.82 -8.06
C LYS A 124 -12.80 -22.86 -6.88
N VAL A 125 -13.87 -22.11 -6.68
CA VAL A 125 -14.00 -21.16 -5.57
C VAL A 125 -15.04 -21.68 -4.58
N HIS A 126 -14.59 -22.07 -3.40
CA HIS A 126 -15.44 -22.60 -2.35
C HIS A 126 -15.55 -21.61 -1.19
N THR A 127 -16.74 -21.06 -1.01
CA THR A 127 -17.10 -20.24 0.15
C THR A 127 -17.48 -21.11 1.35
N SER A 128 -17.57 -20.52 2.54
CA SER A 128 -17.78 -21.25 3.80
C SER A 128 -16.74 -22.36 4.06
N ARG A 129 -15.52 -22.19 3.54
CA ARG A 129 -14.35 -23.08 3.68
C ARG A 129 -13.23 -22.38 4.42
N GLY A 130 -13.43 -22.15 5.72
CA GLY A 130 -12.37 -21.62 6.59
C GLY A 130 -11.31 -22.67 6.87
N LEU A 131 -10.03 -22.30 6.76
CA LEU A 131 -8.91 -23.18 7.13
C LEU A 131 -8.99 -23.61 8.60
N GLU A 132 -8.92 -24.91 8.86
CA GLU A 132 -8.77 -25.46 10.21
C GLU A 132 -7.31 -25.87 10.45
N LYS A 133 -6.76 -26.70 9.55
CA LYS A 133 -5.46 -27.35 9.72
C LYS A 133 -4.74 -27.64 8.41
N ILE A 134 -3.41 -27.54 8.42
CA ILE A 134 -2.52 -27.94 7.30
C ILE A 134 -1.69 -29.16 7.71
N HIS A 135 -1.70 -30.19 6.86
CA HIS A 135 -0.93 -31.42 7.01
C HIS A 135 0.08 -31.54 5.87
N PRO A 136 1.39 -31.60 6.16
CA PRO A 136 2.40 -31.95 5.16
C PRO A 136 2.17 -33.36 4.61
N LEU A 137 2.42 -33.55 3.32
CA LEU A 137 2.49 -34.85 2.66
C LEU A 137 3.89 -35.00 2.03
N PRO A 138 4.34 -36.23 1.70
CA PRO A 138 5.68 -36.42 1.11
C PRO A 138 5.95 -35.60 -0.16
N ASN A 139 4.93 -35.40 -1.01
CA ASN A 139 5.03 -34.64 -2.27
C ASN A 139 3.90 -33.62 -2.41
N GLY A 140 3.48 -32.99 -1.31
CA GLY A 140 2.37 -32.05 -1.34
C GLY A 140 1.87 -31.64 0.03
N VAL A 141 0.63 -31.19 0.06
CA VAL A 141 -0.03 -30.63 1.24
C VAL A 141 -1.49 -31.02 1.25
N LYS A 142 -2.02 -31.19 2.46
CA LYS A 142 -3.44 -31.45 2.72
C LYS A 142 -4.00 -30.37 3.63
N VAL A 143 -5.06 -29.71 3.18
CA VAL A 143 -5.79 -28.69 3.91
C VAL A 143 -7.12 -29.26 4.38
N LYS A 144 -7.36 -29.19 5.70
CA LYS A 144 -8.66 -29.48 6.32
C LYS A 144 -9.36 -28.16 6.64
N THR A 145 -10.62 -28.05 6.25
CA THR A 145 -11.46 -26.88 6.51
C THR A 145 -12.41 -27.13 7.68
N ALA A 146 -12.94 -26.06 8.26
CA ALA A 146 -13.75 -26.09 9.49
C ALA A 146 -15.05 -26.91 9.36
N ASP A 147 -15.57 -27.09 8.15
CA ASP A 147 -16.73 -27.93 7.83
C ASP A 147 -16.35 -29.43 7.68
N GLY A 148 -15.07 -29.78 7.83
CA GLY A 148 -14.55 -31.13 7.68
C GLY A 148 -14.12 -31.50 6.26
N SER A 149 -14.32 -30.63 5.26
CA SER A 149 -13.86 -30.87 3.89
C SER A 149 -12.31 -30.92 3.83
N VAL A 150 -11.79 -31.68 2.87
CA VAL A 150 -10.35 -31.93 2.70
C VAL A 150 -9.94 -31.64 1.27
N TYR A 151 -8.85 -30.89 1.11
CA TYR A 151 -8.27 -30.52 -0.18
C TYR A 151 -6.80 -30.91 -0.21
N GLU A 152 -6.38 -31.64 -1.24
CA GLU A 152 -4.97 -31.95 -1.50
C GLU A 152 -4.46 -31.12 -2.67
N GLY A 153 -3.18 -30.75 -2.59
CA GLY A 153 -2.48 -29.95 -3.59
C GLY A 153 -0.97 -30.02 -3.40
N ASP A 154 -0.22 -29.32 -4.25
CA ASP A 154 1.24 -29.35 -4.23
C ASP A 154 1.84 -28.22 -3.37
N ILE A 155 1.11 -27.09 -3.23
CA ILE A 155 1.45 -25.98 -2.34
C ILE A 155 0.21 -25.32 -1.72
N VAL A 156 0.41 -24.60 -0.60
CA VAL A 156 -0.59 -23.68 -0.02
C VAL A 156 -0.10 -22.24 -0.15
N VAL A 157 -0.99 -21.35 -0.61
CA VAL A 157 -0.79 -19.91 -0.60
C VAL A 157 -1.74 -19.26 0.41
N GLY A 158 -1.19 -18.66 1.46
CA GLY A 158 -1.94 -17.92 2.46
C GLY A 158 -2.22 -16.49 2.02
N ALA A 159 -3.45 -16.24 1.57
CA ALA A 159 -4.01 -14.97 1.17
C ALA A 159 -5.17 -14.53 2.09
N ASP A 160 -5.19 -15.03 3.32
CA ASP A 160 -6.26 -14.93 4.32
C ASP A 160 -6.16 -13.70 5.25
N GLY A 161 -5.30 -12.77 4.86
CA GLY A 161 -5.28 -11.40 5.37
C GLY A 161 -4.71 -11.21 6.78
N VAL A 162 -5.11 -10.11 7.42
CA VAL A 162 -4.52 -9.60 8.67
C VAL A 162 -4.54 -10.63 9.81
N HIS A 163 -5.54 -11.51 9.85
CA HIS A 163 -5.68 -12.54 10.88
C HIS A 163 -5.35 -13.95 10.37
N SER A 164 -4.37 -14.04 9.46
CA SER A 164 -3.97 -15.27 8.77
C SER A 164 -3.89 -16.49 9.68
N ARG A 165 -4.72 -17.49 9.39
CA ARG A 165 -4.67 -18.83 9.97
C ARG A 165 -3.56 -19.65 9.33
N VAL A 166 -3.21 -19.38 8.06
CA VAL A 166 -2.05 -20.01 7.40
C VAL A 166 -0.76 -19.66 8.14
N LEU A 167 -0.58 -18.41 8.56
CA LEU A 167 0.57 -18.00 9.37
C LEU A 167 0.65 -18.80 10.69
N ASP A 168 -0.48 -18.95 11.39
CA ASP A 168 -0.53 -19.71 12.64
C ASP A 168 -0.17 -21.19 12.40
N GLU A 169 -0.63 -21.79 11.29
CA GLU A 169 -0.29 -23.16 10.93
C GLU A 169 1.18 -23.33 10.48
N MET A 170 1.76 -22.33 9.81
CA MET A 170 3.20 -22.31 9.52
C MET A 170 4.02 -22.29 10.81
N GLN A 171 3.62 -21.47 11.79
CA GLN A 171 4.26 -21.42 13.10
C GLN A 171 4.14 -22.75 13.83
N ARG A 172 2.95 -23.36 13.86
CA ARG A 172 2.72 -24.68 14.46
C ARG A 172 3.60 -25.76 13.83
N LEU A 173 3.71 -25.79 12.51
CA LEU A 173 4.56 -26.76 11.81
C LEU A 173 6.04 -26.51 12.10
N ALA A 174 6.48 -25.26 12.13
CA ALA A 174 7.86 -24.93 12.49
C ALA A 174 8.21 -25.31 13.94
N GLU A 175 7.25 -25.26 14.87
CA GLU A 175 7.44 -25.73 16.26
C GLU A 175 7.53 -27.25 16.37
N ILE A 176 6.82 -27.99 15.50
CA ILE A 176 6.94 -29.46 15.43
C ILE A 176 8.34 -29.86 14.97
N ASP A 177 8.84 -29.23 13.90
CA ASP A 177 10.15 -29.55 13.34
C ASP A 177 11.31 -28.99 14.19
N THR A 178 11.09 -27.87 14.88
CA THR A 178 12.06 -27.22 15.76
C THR A 178 11.38 -26.71 17.02
N PRO A 179 11.48 -27.43 18.16
CA PRO A 179 10.85 -27.04 19.41
C PRO A 179 11.19 -25.60 19.83
N ASN A 180 10.18 -24.84 20.25
CA ASN A 180 10.28 -23.42 20.63
C ASN A 180 10.66 -22.45 19.49
N SER A 181 10.57 -22.87 18.22
CA SER A 181 10.65 -21.94 17.08
C SER A 181 9.68 -20.77 17.28
N LYS A 182 10.07 -19.55 16.91
CA LYS A 182 9.18 -18.36 16.87
C LYS A 182 9.31 -17.60 15.54
N LYS A 183 9.58 -18.35 14.47
CA LYS A 183 9.89 -17.78 13.14
C LYS A 183 8.70 -17.07 12.48
N PHE A 184 7.48 -17.50 12.78
CA PHE A 184 6.25 -17.09 12.11
C PHE A 184 5.20 -16.58 13.11
N THR A 185 5.62 -15.74 14.06
CA THR A 185 4.73 -15.16 15.07
C THR A 185 4.06 -13.86 14.60
N ARG A 186 2.84 -13.63 15.07
CA ARG A 186 2.13 -12.35 14.95
C ARG A 186 2.78 -11.22 15.74
N ASP A 187 3.71 -11.51 16.66
CA ASP A 187 4.46 -10.50 17.42
C ASP A 187 5.36 -9.62 16.55
N ASN A 188 5.60 -10.04 15.30
CA ASN A 188 6.28 -9.24 14.28
C ASN A 188 5.42 -8.07 13.75
N PHE A 189 4.11 -8.08 14.03
CA PHE A 189 3.22 -6.98 13.72
C PHE A 189 2.96 -6.15 14.97
N GLU A 190 3.04 -4.83 14.80
CA GLU A 190 2.72 -3.85 15.82
C GLU A 190 1.53 -2.99 15.41
N CYS A 191 0.86 -2.40 16.39
CA CYS A 191 -0.25 -1.49 16.16
C CYS A 191 0.02 -0.21 16.94
N THR A 192 0.31 0.86 16.20
CA THR A 192 0.55 2.23 16.72
C THR A 192 -0.61 3.16 16.42
N TYR A 193 -1.53 2.75 15.54
CA TYR A 193 -2.68 3.54 15.09
C TYR A 193 -3.94 2.69 15.13
N ARG A 194 -5.08 3.35 15.32
CA ARG A 194 -6.41 2.80 15.06
C ARG A 194 -7.14 3.65 14.03
N ALA A 195 -7.98 3.01 13.22
CA ALA A 195 -8.69 3.65 12.13
C ALA A 195 -10.20 3.56 12.35
N LEU A 196 -10.87 4.71 12.43
CA LEU A 196 -12.31 4.78 12.28
C LEU A 196 -12.61 5.00 10.79
N VAL A 197 -13.02 3.93 10.11
CA VAL A 197 -13.41 4.00 8.70
C VAL A 197 -14.91 4.26 8.60
N CYS A 198 -15.31 5.25 7.79
CA CYS A 198 -16.71 5.63 7.63
C CYS A 198 -17.07 5.84 6.17
N ILE A 199 -18.34 5.56 5.85
CA ILE A 199 -18.96 5.83 4.56
C ILE A 199 -20.20 6.67 4.80
N GLY A 200 -20.44 7.67 3.97
CA GLY A 200 -21.63 8.50 3.98
C GLY A 200 -21.80 9.29 2.69
N PRO A 201 -22.73 10.24 2.63
CA PRO A 201 -22.92 11.10 1.47
C PRO A 201 -21.78 12.11 1.34
N ARG A 202 -21.37 12.37 0.10
CA ARG A 202 -20.39 13.41 -0.24
C ARG A 202 -20.93 14.79 0.15
N PRO A 203 -20.16 15.58 0.94
CA PRO A 203 -20.57 16.92 1.30
C PRO A 203 -20.72 17.82 0.07
N LYS A 204 -21.66 18.78 0.15
CA LYS A 204 -21.93 19.74 -0.93
C LYS A 204 -20.69 20.59 -1.22
N GLY A 205 -20.44 20.87 -2.49
CA GLY A 205 -19.32 21.73 -2.93
C GLY A 205 -17.99 21.00 -3.14
N ILE A 206 -17.88 19.71 -2.74
CA ILE A 206 -16.71 18.88 -3.05
C ILE A 206 -16.88 18.20 -4.41
N ARG A 207 -15.82 18.25 -5.22
CA ARG A 207 -15.84 17.64 -6.56
C ARG A 207 -15.89 16.12 -6.47
N GLU A 208 -16.33 15.48 -7.55
CA GLU A 208 -16.42 14.02 -7.57
C GLU A 208 -15.03 13.38 -7.65
N ASP A 209 -14.07 14.03 -8.27
CA ASP A 209 -12.70 13.55 -8.46
C ASP A 209 -11.71 14.09 -7.42
N GLU A 210 -12.20 14.58 -6.28
CA GLU A 210 -11.40 15.19 -5.22
C GLU A 210 -11.23 14.28 -4.01
N GLY A 211 -9.99 14.18 -3.54
CA GLY A 211 -9.62 13.61 -2.26
C GLY A 211 -9.11 14.69 -1.31
N ILE A 212 -9.31 14.47 -0.02
CA ILE A 212 -8.93 15.40 1.03
C ILE A 212 -8.10 14.66 2.07
N LYS A 213 -6.98 15.26 2.46
CA LYS A 213 -6.22 14.88 3.64
C LYS A 213 -6.29 15.99 4.68
N ASN A 214 -6.44 15.63 5.94
CA ASN A 214 -6.33 16.58 7.03
C ASN A 214 -5.25 16.12 8.03
N CYS A 215 -4.29 16.99 8.32
CA CYS A 215 -3.12 16.68 9.15
C CYS A 215 -3.26 17.36 10.51
N ARG A 216 -3.13 16.59 11.60
CA ARG A 216 -3.30 17.09 12.98
C ARG A 216 -2.33 16.41 13.93
N LYS A 217 -2.11 17.00 15.10
CA LYS A 217 -1.30 16.34 16.13
C LYS A 217 -1.99 15.09 16.67
N GLY A 218 -1.31 13.95 16.54
CA GLY A 218 -1.75 12.64 17.02
C GLY A 218 -2.78 11.94 16.14
N ARG A 219 -3.27 12.57 15.06
CA ARG A 219 -4.23 11.95 14.15
C ARG A 219 -4.21 12.59 12.77
N SER A 220 -4.71 11.87 11.77
CA SER A 220 -4.94 12.41 10.43
C SER A 220 -6.24 11.89 9.85
N HIS A 221 -6.74 12.56 8.82
CA HIS A 221 -7.93 12.14 8.08
C HIS A 221 -7.60 11.92 6.62
N LEU A 222 -8.16 10.87 6.03
CA LEU A 222 -8.18 10.67 4.58
C LEU A 222 -9.61 10.49 4.12
N CYS A 223 -10.03 11.38 3.23
CA CYS A 223 -11.34 11.36 2.63
C CYS A 223 -11.23 11.23 1.12
N LEU A 224 -12.05 10.37 0.53
CA LEU A 224 -12.03 10.03 -0.88
C LEU A 224 -13.46 9.90 -1.41
N SER A 225 -13.67 10.32 -2.64
CA SER A 225 -14.93 10.09 -3.34
C SER A 225 -15.11 8.62 -3.72
N GLY A 226 -16.36 8.18 -3.66
CA GLY A 226 -16.83 6.96 -4.28
C GLY A 226 -18.03 7.23 -5.17
N GLN A 227 -18.42 6.23 -5.96
CA GLN A 227 -19.55 6.35 -6.88
C GLN A 227 -20.87 6.65 -6.17
N ASN A 228 -21.85 7.11 -6.94
CA ASN A 228 -23.22 7.37 -6.47
C ASN A 228 -23.26 8.37 -5.29
N GLY A 229 -22.34 9.33 -5.29
CA GLY A 229 -22.23 10.33 -4.24
C GLY A 229 -21.71 9.79 -2.91
N LYS A 230 -21.09 8.60 -2.87
CA LYS A 230 -20.43 8.08 -1.67
C LYS A 230 -19.20 8.91 -1.32
N TRP A 231 -18.93 8.96 -0.03
CA TRP A 231 -17.77 9.61 0.55
C TRP A 231 -17.20 8.74 1.64
N TYR A 232 -15.96 8.32 1.44
CA TYR A 232 -15.18 7.64 2.45
C TYR A 232 -14.48 8.70 3.28
N PHE A 233 -14.65 8.71 4.60
CA PHE A 233 -14.02 9.69 5.48
C PHE A 233 -13.48 8.99 6.73
N ASN A 234 -12.16 8.87 6.79
CA ASN A 234 -11.51 7.98 7.74
C ASN A 234 -10.64 8.80 8.70
N ILE A 235 -10.69 8.49 10.00
CA ILE A 235 -9.76 9.02 11.00
C ILE A 235 -8.71 7.95 11.32
N PHE A 236 -7.44 8.33 11.32
CA PHE A 236 -6.32 7.53 11.82
C PHE A 236 -5.75 8.19 13.06
N GLU A 237 -5.98 7.59 14.22
CA GLU A 237 -5.54 8.11 15.51
C GLU A 237 -4.39 7.28 16.05
N LYS A 238 -3.36 7.97 16.53
CA LYS A 238 -2.23 7.36 17.24
C LYS A 238 -2.70 6.86 18.60
N THR A 239 -2.43 5.59 18.89
CA THR A 239 -2.73 5.00 20.20
C THR A 239 -1.74 5.48 21.26
N GLU A 240 -2.18 5.57 22.52
CA GLU A 240 -1.32 5.94 23.65
C GLU A 240 -0.16 4.95 23.83
N HIS A 241 -0.45 3.67 23.62
CA HIS A 241 0.50 2.58 23.73
C HIS A 241 0.57 1.78 22.45
N LYS A 242 1.80 1.39 22.10
CA LYS A 242 2.05 0.42 21.02
C LYS A 242 1.68 -0.98 21.52
N THR A 243 0.89 -1.70 20.73
CA THR A 243 0.52 -3.10 21.01
C THR A 243 1.11 -4.03 19.95
N ARG A 244 1.21 -5.32 20.26
CA ARG A 244 1.80 -6.36 19.39
C ARG A 244 1.08 -7.69 19.52
N GLY A 245 1.04 -8.46 18.42
CA GLY A 245 0.52 -9.83 18.42
C GLY A 245 -0.87 -9.93 19.05
N SER A 246 -1.02 -10.79 20.05
CA SER A 246 -2.30 -11.03 20.74
C SER A 246 -2.79 -9.87 21.62
N SER A 247 -1.94 -8.90 21.94
CA SER A 247 -2.33 -7.70 22.72
C SER A 247 -3.02 -6.63 21.88
N ILE A 248 -3.09 -6.80 20.56
CA ILE A 248 -3.76 -5.86 19.66
C ILE A 248 -5.27 -5.93 19.92
N PRO A 249 -5.91 -4.80 20.26
CA PRO A 249 -7.30 -4.78 20.70
C PRO A 249 -8.28 -5.03 19.54
N ARG A 250 -9.45 -5.58 19.89
CA ARG A 250 -10.64 -5.56 19.04
C ARG A 250 -11.56 -4.46 19.53
N TYR A 251 -12.14 -3.72 18.58
CA TYR A 251 -13.01 -2.60 18.90
C TYR A 251 -14.48 -2.94 18.64
N THR A 252 -15.33 -2.34 19.46
CA THR A 252 -16.79 -2.44 19.38
C THR A 252 -17.38 -1.24 18.64
N LYS A 253 -18.69 -1.31 18.35
CA LYS A 253 -19.44 -0.15 17.84
C LYS A 253 -19.46 1.02 18.84
N SER A 254 -19.43 0.72 20.14
CA SER A 254 -19.37 1.75 21.19
C SER A 254 -18.04 2.50 21.14
N ASP A 255 -16.93 1.79 20.96
CA ASP A 255 -15.60 2.40 20.81
C ASP A 255 -15.53 3.31 19.58
N ALA A 256 -16.12 2.85 18.46
CA ALA A 256 -16.24 3.65 17.25
C ALA A 256 -17.03 4.95 17.48
N HIS A 257 -18.14 4.89 18.23
CA HIS A 257 -18.95 6.06 18.56
C HIS A 257 -18.23 7.01 19.53
N ALA A 258 -17.51 6.48 20.51
CA ALA A 258 -16.71 7.27 21.44
C ALA A 258 -15.62 8.05 20.70
N MET A 259 -14.89 7.40 19.79
CA MET A 259 -13.87 8.06 18.95
C MET A 259 -14.49 9.13 18.05
N ALA A 260 -15.63 8.83 17.41
CA ALA A 260 -16.34 9.80 16.57
C ALA A 260 -16.80 11.04 17.35
N SER A 261 -17.26 10.84 18.58
CA SER A 261 -17.71 11.92 19.46
C SER A 261 -16.53 12.77 19.94
N ALA A 262 -15.41 12.14 20.30
CA ALA A 262 -14.19 12.83 20.73
C ALA A 262 -13.63 13.78 19.66
N TYR A 263 -13.79 13.42 18.38
CA TYR A 263 -13.27 14.18 17.24
C TYR A 263 -14.36 14.83 16.39
N ALA A 264 -15.57 14.99 16.91
CA ALA A 264 -16.70 15.54 16.16
C ALA A 264 -16.44 16.96 15.63
N ASN A 265 -15.64 17.76 16.34
CA ASN A 265 -15.34 19.15 15.97
C ASN A 265 -14.15 19.30 15.01
N ASP A 266 -13.54 18.19 14.56
CA ASP A 266 -12.46 18.26 13.58
C ASP A 266 -12.97 18.85 12.27
N ILE A 267 -12.43 20.00 11.88
CA ILE A 267 -12.71 20.64 10.59
C ILE A 267 -11.98 19.84 9.51
N LEU A 268 -12.72 19.22 8.59
CA LEU A 268 -12.10 18.45 7.50
C LEU A 268 -11.86 19.34 6.27
N ILE A 269 -12.83 20.20 6.00
CA ILE A 269 -12.80 21.25 4.97
C ILE A 269 -13.50 22.49 5.55
N PRO A 270 -13.24 23.70 5.00
CA PRO A 270 -13.90 24.91 5.45
C PRO A 270 -15.43 24.73 5.51
N GLY A 271 -15.99 24.86 6.72
CA GLY A 271 -17.44 24.76 6.97
C GLY A 271 -18.01 23.35 7.16
N VAL A 272 -17.20 22.28 7.12
CA VAL A 272 -17.67 20.90 7.37
C VAL A 272 -16.79 20.20 8.40
N THR A 273 -17.42 19.74 9.48
CA THR A 273 -16.73 18.97 10.53
C THR A 273 -16.89 17.46 10.33
N PHE A 274 -16.03 16.67 10.98
CA PHE A 274 -16.18 15.22 11.03
C PHE A 274 -17.53 14.81 11.63
N GLY A 275 -18.01 15.51 12.66
CA GLY A 275 -19.29 15.26 13.30
C GLY A 275 -20.48 15.46 12.36
N ASP A 276 -20.40 16.43 11.46
CA ASP A 276 -21.44 16.68 10.45
C ASP A 276 -21.55 15.52 9.44
N LEU A 277 -20.41 14.95 9.04
CA LEU A 277 -20.38 13.76 8.19
C LEU A 277 -20.85 12.51 8.95
N TYR A 278 -20.39 12.34 10.19
CA TYR A 278 -20.68 11.15 10.99
C TYR A 278 -22.18 11.02 11.33
N LYS A 279 -22.89 12.14 11.52
CA LYS A 279 -24.36 12.15 11.72
C LYS A 279 -25.13 11.52 10.56
N ASN A 280 -24.63 11.70 9.33
CA ASN A 280 -25.29 11.25 8.09
C ASN A 280 -24.64 10.00 7.48
N ARG A 281 -23.76 9.32 8.22
CA ARG A 281 -23.03 8.15 7.72
C ARG A 281 -23.96 6.97 7.41
N THR A 282 -23.62 6.20 6.39
CA THR A 282 -24.22 4.92 6.06
C THR A 282 -23.60 3.79 6.89
N SER A 283 -22.28 3.82 7.08
CA SER A 283 -21.55 2.80 7.85
C SER A 283 -20.34 3.37 8.56
N SER A 284 -19.91 2.70 9.63
CA SER A 284 -18.68 3.00 10.35
C SER A 284 -18.13 1.79 11.08
N MET A 285 -16.82 1.63 11.09
CA MET A 285 -16.12 0.57 11.80
C MET A 285 -14.79 1.08 12.36
N LEU A 286 -14.47 0.71 13.60
CA LEU A 286 -13.18 0.99 14.21
C LEU A 286 -12.30 -0.26 14.14
N LEU A 287 -11.07 -0.11 13.65
CA LEU A 287 -10.13 -1.19 13.46
C LEU A 287 -8.74 -0.83 13.99
N PRO A 288 -7.97 -1.80 14.51
CA PRO A 288 -6.53 -1.61 14.70
C PRO A 288 -5.84 -1.50 13.34
N VAL A 289 -4.82 -0.65 13.24
CA VAL A 289 -3.98 -0.53 12.05
C VAL A 289 -2.65 -1.23 12.35
N GLU A 290 -2.61 -2.51 11.99
CA GLU A 290 -1.41 -3.31 12.11
C GLU A 290 -0.36 -2.91 11.06
N GLU A 291 0.90 -2.82 11.48
CA GLU A 291 2.04 -2.49 10.65
C GLU A 291 3.21 -3.45 10.90
N GLY A 292 3.91 -3.85 9.85
CA GLY A 292 5.07 -4.75 9.93
C GLY A 292 5.20 -5.67 8.72
N VAL A 293 6.37 -6.27 8.54
CA VAL A 293 6.64 -7.28 7.51
C VAL A 293 7.32 -8.46 8.19
N LEU A 294 6.83 -9.67 7.94
CA LEU A 294 7.48 -10.86 8.51
C LEU A 294 8.90 -11.01 7.96
N PRO A 295 9.88 -11.45 8.76
CA PRO A 295 11.23 -11.73 8.25
C PRO A 295 11.26 -12.83 7.17
N ARG A 296 10.30 -13.76 7.20
CA ARG A 296 10.20 -14.91 6.30
C ARG A 296 8.75 -15.09 5.85
N CYS A 297 8.52 -15.27 4.55
CA CYS A 297 7.19 -15.41 3.97
C CYS A 297 6.76 -16.86 3.67
N PHE A 298 7.62 -17.86 3.87
CA PHE A 298 7.31 -19.25 3.52
C PHE A 298 7.95 -20.26 4.47
N TYR A 299 7.35 -21.44 4.50
CA TYR A 299 7.79 -22.61 5.26
C TYR A 299 7.37 -23.88 4.52
N ASN A 300 8.32 -24.76 4.18
CA ASN A 300 8.09 -25.94 3.36
C ASN A 300 7.29 -25.57 2.08
N ARG A 301 6.15 -26.23 1.85
CA ARG A 301 5.25 -26.01 0.70
C ARG A 301 4.17 -24.95 0.96
N ILE A 302 4.38 -24.04 1.91
CA ILE A 302 3.43 -23.00 2.29
C ILE A 302 4.07 -21.62 2.12
N ILE A 303 3.41 -20.69 1.42
CA ILE A 303 3.85 -19.31 1.23
C ILE A 303 2.74 -18.30 1.56
N LEU A 304 3.10 -17.15 2.10
CA LEU A 304 2.19 -16.05 2.46
C LEU A 304 2.28 -14.91 1.44
N VAL A 305 1.13 -14.32 1.09
CA VAL A 305 1.03 -13.17 0.19
C VAL A 305 0.01 -12.14 0.71
N GLY A 306 0.32 -10.86 0.50
CA GLY A 306 -0.55 -9.77 0.95
C GLY A 306 -0.49 -9.54 2.47
N ASP A 307 -1.62 -9.17 3.07
CA ASP A 307 -1.71 -8.79 4.49
C ASP A 307 -1.38 -9.93 5.48
N SER A 308 -1.34 -11.19 5.01
CA SER A 308 -0.83 -12.31 5.81
C SER A 308 0.68 -12.23 6.04
N TYR A 309 1.39 -11.50 5.18
CA TYR A 309 2.84 -11.37 5.16
C TYR A 309 3.32 -9.95 5.52
N HIS A 310 2.71 -8.93 4.91
CA HIS A 310 3.11 -7.53 5.06
C HIS A 310 1.90 -6.63 5.32
N LYS A 311 1.98 -5.81 6.37
CA LYS A 311 0.92 -4.89 6.79
C LYS A 311 1.49 -3.48 6.88
N SER A 312 0.71 -2.52 6.41
CA SER A 312 1.10 -1.12 6.43
C SER A 312 -0.09 -0.23 6.68
N THR A 313 0.18 0.95 7.23
CA THR A 313 -0.82 2.01 7.33
C THR A 313 -1.36 2.38 5.93
N PRO A 314 -2.67 2.69 5.80
CA PRO A 314 -3.33 2.74 4.48
C PRO A 314 -3.16 4.07 3.74
N LEU A 315 -2.59 5.11 4.36
CA LEU A 315 -2.53 6.46 3.78
C LEU A 315 -1.75 6.55 2.47
N PHE A 316 -0.80 5.64 2.22
CA PHE A 316 -0.09 5.58 0.94
C PHE A 316 -0.86 4.82 -0.15
N GLY A 317 -1.99 4.17 0.19
CA GLY A 317 -2.83 3.44 -0.75
C GLY A 317 -2.22 2.16 -1.32
N GLN A 318 -1.04 1.74 -0.85
CA GLN A 318 -0.28 0.64 -1.49
C GLN A 318 -0.57 -0.76 -0.94
N GLY A 319 -1.38 -0.92 0.10
CA GLY A 319 -1.65 -2.24 0.72
C GLY A 319 -2.23 -3.25 -0.27
N GLY A 320 -3.42 -2.95 -0.82
CA GLY A 320 -4.07 -3.80 -1.82
C GLY A 320 -3.29 -3.90 -3.13
N ASN A 321 -2.67 -2.81 -3.57
CA ASN A 321 -1.83 -2.80 -4.78
C ASN A 321 -0.62 -3.75 -4.64
N ASN A 322 0.07 -3.75 -3.49
CA ASN A 322 1.15 -4.71 -3.24
C ASN A 322 0.67 -6.15 -3.16
N CYS A 323 -0.56 -6.41 -2.70
CA CYS A 323 -1.14 -7.74 -2.74
C CYS A 323 -1.21 -8.26 -4.19
N ILE A 324 -1.68 -7.42 -5.12
CA ILE A 324 -1.80 -7.74 -6.54
C ILE A 324 -0.42 -7.94 -7.17
N VAL A 325 0.53 -7.03 -6.91
CA VAL A 325 1.91 -7.13 -7.42
C VAL A 325 2.62 -8.39 -6.91
N SER A 326 2.47 -8.72 -5.62
CA SER A 326 3.02 -9.93 -5.04
C SER A 326 2.37 -11.20 -5.63
N ALA A 327 1.05 -11.19 -5.87
CA ALA A 327 0.37 -12.30 -6.55
C ALA A 327 0.89 -12.50 -7.98
N ALA A 328 1.08 -11.41 -8.74
CA ALA A 328 1.61 -11.47 -10.11
C ALA A 328 3.02 -12.06 -10.15
N TYR A 329 3.90 -11.60 -9.24
CA TYR A 329 5.25 -12.16 -9.17
C TYR A 329 5.24 -13.65 -8.82
N LEU A 330 4.41 -14.07 -7.86
CA LEU A 330 4.28 -15.49 -7.51
C LEU A 330 3.76 -16.30 -8.70
N ALA A 331 2.74 -15.82 -9.42
CA ALA A 331 2.20 -16.50 -10.59
C ALA A 331 3.27 -16.71 -11.67
N ASN A 332 4.10 -15.70 -11.96
CA ASN A 332 5.19 -15.83 -12.94
C ASN A 332 6.19 -16.91 -12.53
N LYS A 333 6.51 -17.01 -11.23
CA LYS A 333 7.43 -18.05 -10.73
C LYS A 333 6.81 -19.43 -10.73
N LEU A 334 5.51 -19.55 -10.47
CA LEU A 334 4.82 -20.84 -10.54
C LEU A 334 4.67 -21.31 -11.99
N HIS A 335 4.57 -20.40 -12.97
CA HIS A 335 4.53 -20.78 -14.38
C HIS A 335 5.78 -21.55 -14.83
N SER A 336 6.96 -21.28 -14.27
CA SER A 336 8.17 -22.03 -14.62
C SER A 336 8.08 -23.52 -14.26
N ILE A 337 7.13 -23.93 -13.40
CA ILE A 337 6.92 -25.35 -13.09
C ILE A 337 6.41 -26.11 -14.32
N LYS A 338 5.72 -25.46 -15.26
CA LYS A 338 5.23 -26.10 -16.50
C LYS A 338 6.36 -26.59 -17.42
N SER A 339 7.60 -26.14 -17.22
CA SER A 339 8.74 -26.63 -18.01
C SER A 339 9.35 -27.94 -17.50
N TYR A 340 8.80 -28.52 -16.43
CA TYR A 340 9.30 -29.77 -15.85
C TYR A 340 8.36 -30.92 -16.17
N ASP A 341 8.94 -32.07 -16.55
CA ASP A 341 8.18 -33.28 -16.92
C ASP A 341 7.64 -34.05 -15.69
N SER A 342 8.21 -33.79 -14.52
CA SER A 342 7.84 -34.41 -13.24
C SER A 342 7.25 -33.39 -12.27
N LYS A 343 6.51 -33.88 -11.27
CA LYS A 343 6.06 -33.04 -10.17
C LYS A 343 7.26 -32.41 -9.45
N PRO A 344 7.17 -31.13 -9.05
CA PRO A 344 8.27 -30.44 -8.39
C PRO A 344 8.50 -31.01 -6.99
N ASP A 345 9.76 -31.34 -6.71
CA ASP A 345 10.22 -31.75 -5.39
C ASP A 345 10.26 -30.55 -4.41
N ASP A 346 10.60 -30.85 -3.16
CA ASP A 346 10.64 -29.83 -2.10
C ASP A 346 11.74 -28.79 -2.36
N GLU A 347 12.85 -29.18 -2.98
CA GLU A 347 13.97 -28.29 -3.27
C GLU A 347 13.58 -27.24 -4.31
N LEU A 348 12.95 -27.66 -5.42
CA LEU A 348 12.48 -26.74 -6.46
C LEU A 348 11.43 -25.76 -5.92
N ILE A 349 10.48 -26.24 -5.11
CA ILE A 349 9.45 -25.38 -4.50
C ILE A 349 10.08 -24.36 -3.54
N GLN A 350 11.01 -24.81 -2.69
CA GLN A 350 11.69 -23.91 -1.77
C GLN A 350 12.59 -22.91 -2.49
N ASN A 351 13.22 -23.28 -3.62
CA ASN A 351 13.98 -22.36 -4.45
C ASN A 351 13.09 -21.29 -5.08
N ILE A 352 11.90 -21.65 -5.57
CA ILE A 352 10.90 -20.70 -6.07
C ILE A 352 10.47 -19.72 -4.95
N PHE A 353 10.16 -20.24 -3.76
CA PHE A 353 9.77 -19.40 -2.64
C PHE A 353 10.91 -18.54 -2.10
N GLN A 354 12.14 -19.03 -2.13
CA GLN A 354 13.33 -18.27 -1.77
C GLN A 354 13.53 -17.12 -2.75
N ASN A 355 13.37 -17.37 -4.05
CA ASN A 355 13.42 -16.31 -5.07
C ASN A 355 12.31 -15.27 -4.86
N PHE A 356 11.11 -15.70 -4.45
CA PHE A 356 10.03 -14.81 -4.04
C PHE A 356 10.44 -13.92 -2.86
N GLN A 357 10.93 -14.52 -1.77
CA GLN A 357 11.39 -13.84 -0.57
C GLN A 357 12.47 -12.79 -0.90
N ASP A 358 13.54 -13.18 -1.58
CA ASP A 358 14.70 -12.33 -1.83
C ASP A 358 14.35 -11.11 -2.70
N THR A 359 13.32 -11.26 -3.53
CA THR A 359 12.86 -10.20 -4.42
C THR A 359 11.83 -9.30 -3.76
N ARG A 360 10.75 -9.90 -3.21
CA ARG A 360 9.59 -9.14 -2.75
C ARG A 360 9.78 -8.58 -1.35
N HIS A 361 10.52 -9.24 -0.46
CA HIS A 361 10.74 -8.74 0.90
C HIS A 361 11.31 -7.31 0.95
N PRO A 362 12.43 -6.97 0.28
CA PRO A 362 12.94 -5.60 0.31
C PRO A 362 11.96 -4.58 -0.29
N GLU A 363 11.22 -4.95 -1.34
CA GLU A 363 10.25 -4.08 -2.02
C GLU A 363 9.02 -3.81 -1.13
N THR A 364 8.44 -4.85 -0.54
CA THR A 364 7.28 -4.72 0.36
C THR A 364 7.65 -4.01 1.65
N SER A 365 8.86 -4.28 2.19
CA SER A 365 9.36 -3.60 3.39
C SER A 365 9.58 -2.11 3.16
N LEU A 366 10.10 -1.72 1.99
CA LEU A 366 10.23 -0.31 1.63
C LEU A 366 8.85 0.36 1.55
N ILE A 367 7.91 -0.22 0.82
CA ILE A 367 6.58 0.37 0.64
C ILE A 367 5.81 0.45 1.96
N ALA A 368 5.87 -0.58 2.79
CA ALA A 368 5.28 -0.57 4.12
C ALA A 368 5.90 0.53 5.00
N THR A 369 7.23 0.66 4.98
CA THR A 369 7.95 1.71 5.72
C THR A 369 7.55 3.10 5.25
N LEU A 370 7.39 3.31 3.95
CA LEU A 370 6.96 4.59 3.38
C LEU A 370 5.54 4.95 3.84
N GLY A 371 4.59 4.01 3.75
CA GLY A 371 3.23 4.22 4.27
C GLY A 371 3.23 4.60 5.74
N ASN A 372 3.97 3.84 6.55
CA ASN A 372 4.12 4.07 7.98
C ASN A 372 4.75 5.42 8.30
N ARG A 373 5.69 5.92 7.49
CA ARG A 373 6.27 7.26 7.65
C ARG A 373 5.30 8.37 7.26
N ILE A 374 4.54 8.20 6.18
CA ILE A 374 3.51 9.17 5.76
C ILE A 374 2.47 9.34 6.86
N GLN A 375 1.99 8.25 7.46
CA GLN A 375 1.06 8.32 8.60
C GLN A 375 1.60 9.15 9.77
N ARG A 376 2.88 8.97 10.10
CA ARG A 376 3.51 9.70 11.21
C ARG A 376 3.72 11.17 10.88
N LEU A 377 4.04 11.46 9.63
CA LEU A 377 4.18 12.81 9.10
C LEU A 377 2.85 13.57 9.13
N ASP A 378 1.75 12.92 8.77
CA ASP A 378 0.41 13.53 8.75
C ASP A 378 -0.19 13.69 10.13
N ALA A 379 0.18 12.79 11.05
CA ALA A 379 -0.21 12.86 12.46
C ALA A 379 0.69 13.78 13.30
N PHE A 380 1.62 14.54 12.67
CA PHE A 380 2.57 15.43 13.34
C PHE A 380 3.19 14.81 14.61
N GLU A 381 3.70 13.58 14.50
CA GLU A 381 4.10 12.81 15.69
C GLU A 381 5.15 13.49 16.57
N ASN A 382 5.96 14.37 15.97
CA ASN A 382 6.91 15.21 16.68
C ASN A 382 7.01 16.59 16.02
N PRO A 383 7.60 17.60 16.70
CA PRO A 383 7.71 18.96 16.17
C PRO A 383 8.45 19.04 14.82
N VAL A 384 9.44 18.17 14.59
CA VAL A 384 10.18 18.12 13.32
C VAL A 384 9.27 17.67 12.17
N MET A 385 8.44 16.64 12.39
CA MET A 385 7.46 16.20 11.39
C MET A 385 6.40 17.27 11.12
N LYS A 386 5.92 17.99 12.15
CA LYS A 386 5.02 19.13 11.95
C LYS A 386 5.68 20.20 11.08
N PHE A 387 6.92 20.56 11.39
CA PHE A 387 7.68 21.54 10.61
C PHE A 387 7.89 21.09 9.16
N ILE A 388 8.31 19.84 8.94
CA ILE A 388 8.50 19.30 7.58
C ILE A 388 7.19 19.38 6.79
N ASN A 389 6.08 18.89 7.35
CA ASN A 389 4.80 18.85 6.65
C ASN A 389 4.23 20.25 6.38
N MET A 390 4.29 21.15 7.36
CA MET A 390 3.66 22.48 7.29
C MET A 390 4.50 23.56 6.61
N LYS A 391 5.84 23.42 6.60
CA LYS A 391 6.76 24.48 6.17
C LYS A 391 7.74 24.05 5.09
N VAL A 392 8.13 22.78 5.04
CA VAL A 392 9.11 22.32 4.05
C VAL A 392 8.40 21.78 2.81
N LEU A 393 7.50 20.81 2.97
CA LEU A 393 6.84 20.13 1.86
C LEU A 393 6.00 21.05 0.94
N PRO A 394 5.34 22.11 1.43
CA PRO A 394 4.61 23.04 0.56
C PRO A 394 5.53 23.89 -0.32
N GLU A 395 6.75 24.16 0.13
CA GLU A 395 7.73 25.00 -0.56
C GLU A 395 8.62 24.21 -1.55
N LEU A 396 8.65 22.87 -1.39
CA LEU A 396 9.34 21.99 -2.32
C LEU A 396 8.52 21.79 -3.60
N SER A 397 9.21 21.68 -4.73
CA SER A 397 8.57 21.31 -5.99
C SER A 397 7.92 19.93 -5.88
N SER A 398 6.80 19.69 -6.58
CA SER A 398 6.08 18.41 -6.50
C SER A 398 6.89 17.21 -7.01
N HIS A 399 8.09 17.42 -7.58
CA HIS A 399 9.00 16.37 -8.05
C HIS A 399 9.34 15.32 -7.00
N TYR A 400 9.46 15.68 -5.71
CA TYR A 400 9.75 14.68 -4.67
C TYR A 400 8.62 13.66 -4.51
N ILE A 401 7.36 14.11 -4.66
CA ILE A 401 6.18 13.24 -4.63
C ILE A 401 6.24 12.32 -5.85
N TRP A 402 6.49 12.88 -7.04
CA TRP A 402 6.54 12.10 -8.28
C TRP A 402 7.68 11.09 -8.31
N HIS A 403 8.82 11.37 -7.67
CA HIS A 403 9.88 10.39 -7.51
C HIS A 403 9.46 9.23 -6.59
N ALA A 404 8.85 9.52 -5.44
CA ALA A 404 8.32 8.49 -4.55
C ALA A 404 7.24 7.65 -5.23
N MET A 405 6.34 8.30 -5.98
CA MET A 405 5.34 7.62 -6.81
C MET A 405 6.01 6.77 -7.89
N ALA A 406 7.01 7.29 -8.61
CA ALA A 406 7.72 6.52 -9.62
C ALA A 406 8.28 5.22 -9.03
N GLN A 407 9.01 5.31 -7.91
CA GLN A 407 9.56 4.14 -7.23
C GLN A 407 8.49 3.09 -6.87
N ALA A 408 7.29 3.52 -6.46
CA ALA A 408 6.19 2.62 -6.10
C ALA A 408 5.47 2.00 -7.31
N HIS A 409 5.43 2.69 -8.46
CA HIS A 409 4.61 2.28 -9.60
C HIS A 409 5.40 1.60 -10.73
N THR A 410 6.65 1.98 -10.95
CA THR A 410 7.49 1.41 -12.03
C THR A 410 8.16 0.10 -11.62
N SER A 411 8.40 -0.12 -10.31
CA SER A 411 8.98 -1.35 -9.77
C SER A 411 8.06 -2.57 -9.81
N THR A 412 6.86 -2.40 -10.37
CA THR A 412 5.80 -3.40 -10.55
C THR A 412 6.24 -4.63 -11.33
N TRP A 413 5.79 -5.79 -10.87
CA TRP A 413 5.88 -7.07 -11.56
C TRP A 413 4.60 -7.30 -12.36
N LEU A 414 4.72 -7.22 -13.69
CA LEU A 414 3.62 -7.55 -14.62
C LEU A 414 3.56 -9.07 -14.86
N LEU A 415 2.48 -9.53 -15.48
CA LEU A 415 2.31 -10.92 -15.87
C LEU A 415 3.13 -11.21 -17.13
N ASP A 416 4.20 -12.00 -16.99
CA ASP A 416 5.20 -12.23 -18.06
C ASP A 416 4.65 -13.03 -19.24
N TYR A 417 3.58 -13.81 -19.03
CA TYR A 417 3.00 -14.70 -20.04
C TYR A 417 1.66 -14.19 -20.57
N LEU A 418 1.30 -12.94 -20.27
CA LEU A 418 0.18 -12.24 -20.87
C LEU A 418 0.67 -11.05 -21.72
N PRO A 419 -0.11 -10.63 -22.74
CA PRO A 419 0.20 -9.41 -23.47
C PRO A 419 0.36 -8.21 -22.54
N PHE A 420 1.19 -7.25 -22.96
CA PHE A 420 1.25 -5.96 -22.30
C PHE A 420 -0.09 -5.22 -22.44
N PRO A 421 -0.49 -4.45 -21.42
CA PRO A 421 -1.70 -3.64 -21.51
C PRO A 421 -1.58 -2.58 -22.62
N SER A 422 -2.67 -2.33 -23.37
CA SER A 422 -2.69 -1.45 -24.54
C SER A 422 -3.81 -0.41 -24.45
N PRO A 423 -3.54 0.89 -24.76
CA PRO A 423 -2.26 1.44 -25.19
C PRO A 423 -1.42 1.92 -24.00
N SER A 424 -0.22 1.36 -23.84
CA SER A 424 0.78 1.75 -22.84
C SER A 424 1.40 3.12 -23.14
N HIS A 425 0.94 4.22 -22.55
CA HIS A 425 1.61 5.52 -22.75
C HIS A 425 1.77 6.32 -21.46
N GLY A 426 2.13 5.63 -20.37
CA GLY A 426 2.85 6.32 -19.31
C GLY A 426 4.26 6.66 -19.80
N MET A 427 4.74 7.88 -19.55
CA MET A 427 6.11 8.30 -19.87
C MET A 427 7.17 7.42 -19.18
N LEU A 428 6.83 6.85 -18.03
CA LEU A 428 7.73 5.97 -17.26
C LEU A 428 7.44 4.50 -17.54
N PRO A 429 8.45 3.74 -18.02
CA PRO A 429 8.28 2.33 -18.31
C PRO A 429 8.11 1.53 -17.01
N SER A 430 7.33 0.47 -17.08
CA SER A 430 7.32 -0.60 -16.07
C SER A 430 8.67 -1.33 -16.04
N ARG A 431 8.95 -2.03 -14.94
CA ARG A 431 10.16 -2.85 -14.78
C ARG A 431 10.45 -3.76 -15.97
N ASN A 432 9.42 -4.40 -16.53
CA ASN A 432 9.56 -5.36 -17.63
C ASN A 432 9.89 -4.67 -18.97
N GLU A 433 9.66 -3.36 -19.07
CA GLU A 433 9.98 -2.53 -20.25
C GLU A 433 11.40 -1.93 -20.17
N ILE A 434 12.07 -2.03 -19.01
CA ILE A 434 13.43 -1.51 -18.79
C ILE A 434 14.46 -2.60 -19.14
N TRP A 435 15.17 -2.39 -20.23
CA TRP A 435 16.22 -3.30 -20.71
C TRP A 435 17.51 -3.24 -19.88
N LEU A 436 17.84 -2.06 -19.35
CA LEU A 436 19.03 -1.84 -18.53
C LEU A 436 18.65 -1.89 -17.06
N LYS A 437 19.07 -2.94 -16.34
CA LYS A 437 18.90 -3.02 -14.89
C LYS A 437 20.00 -2.21 -14.22
N PRO A 438 19.73 -0.99 -13.71
CA PRO A 438 20.73 -0.16 -13.05
C PRO A 438 21.30 -0.89 -11.84
N GLN A 439 22.62 -0.83 -11.69
CA GLN A 439 23.32 -1.39 -10.53
C GLN A 439 23.12 -0.48 -9.31
N VAL A 440 22.75 -1.06 -8.19
CA VAL A 440 22.61 -0.31 -6.93
C VAL A 440 23.99 0.17 -6.48
N ARG A 441 24.20 1.49 -6.41
CA ARG A 441 25.45 2.06 -5.87
C ARG A 441 25.70 1.58 -4.44
N CYS A 442 26.97 1.32 -4.11
CA CYS A 442 27.33 0.84 -2.78
C CYS A 442 27.03 1.89 -1.69
N GLY A 443 26.65 1.42 -0.50
CA GLY A 443 26.21 2.30 0.59
C GLY A 443 27.24 3.34 1.06
N LYS A 444 28.53 3.13 0.80
CA LYS A 444 29.60 4.10 1.12
C LYS A 444 29.53 5.32 0.22
N THR A 445 29.41 5.13 -1.10
CA THR A 445 29.28 6.22 -2.07
C THR A 445 28.03 7.06 -1.83
N ASN A 446 26.93 6.43 -1.41
CA ASN A 446 25.70 7.13 -1.04
C ASN A 446 25.86 8.01 0.20
N LYS A 447 26.56 7.54 1.25
CA LYS A 447 26.83 8.36 2.43
C LYS A 447 27.68 9.60 2.09
N VAL A 448 28.60 9.47 1.13
CA VAL A 448 29.41 10.61 0.65
C VAL A 448 28.54 11.64 -0.08
N TRP A 449 27.70 11.21 -1.03
CA TRP A 449 26.80 12.13 -1.74
C TRP A 449 25.74 12.75 -0.83
N MET A 450 25.18 11.98 0.12
CA MET A 450 24.29 12.52 1.15
C MET A 450 25.03 13.56 2.00
N GLY A 451 26.26 13.31 2.43
CA GLY A 451 27.08 14.29 3.13
C GLY A 451 27.24 15.57 2.32
N LEU A 452 27.62 15.46 1.04
CA LEU A 452 27.83 16.61 0.16
C LEU A 452 26.57 17.45 -0.09
N LEU A 453 25.38 16.84 -0.08
CA LEU A 453 24.12 17.54 -0.31
C LEU A 453 23.48 18.05 1.00
N ILE A 454 23.63 17.32 2.11
CA ILE A 454 22.98 17.62 3.39
C ILE A 454 23.83 18.55 4.26
N LEU A 455 25.16 18.45 4.24
CA LEU A 455 26.03 19.30 5.05
C LEU A 455 25.89 20.79 4.72
N PRO A 456 25.81 21.21 3.45
CA PRO A 456 25.52 22.61 3.11
C PRO A 456 24.15 23.06 3.62
N LEU A 457 23.12 22.19 3.54
CA LEU A 457 21.77 22.48 4.04
C LEU A 457 21.73 22.63 5.57
N LEU A 458 22.44 21.77 6.31
CA LEU A 458 22.52 21.85 7.78
C LEU A 458 23.27 23.12 8.21
N ALA A 459 24.37 23.46 7.53
CA ALA A 459 25.10 24.70 7.78
C ALA A 459 24.21 25.93 7.50
N PHE A 460 23.48 25.95 6.39
CA PHE A 460 22.56 27.04 6.06
C PHE A 460 21.36 27.12 7.01
N SER A 461 20.81 25.97 7.43
CA SER A 461 19.71 25.89 8.40
C SER A 461 20.12 26.39 9.77
N ALA A 462 21.35 26.10 10.22
CA ALA A 462 21.91 26.61 11.47
C ALA A 462 22.07 28.14 11.42
N ILE A 463 22.61 28.68 10.32
CA ILE A 463 22.76 30.13 10.10
C ILE A 463 21.38 30.82 10.06
N PHE A 464 20.38 30.21 9.41
CA PHE A 464 19.03 30.75 9.33
C PHE A 464 18.29 30.70 10.68
N TRP A 465 18.43 29.60 11.42
CA TRP A 465 17.86 29.44 12.77
C TRP A 465 18.46 30.43 13.76
N GLU A 466 19.78 30.62 13.73
CA GLU A 466 20.50 31.58 14.57
C GLU A 466 20.06 33.02 14.25
N ARG A 467 19.87 33.35 12.97
CA ARG A 467 19.39 34.67 12.52
C ARG A 467 17.93 34.95 12.93
N ASN A 468 17.03 33.96 12.84
CA ASN A 468 15.63 34.13 13.23
C ASN A 468 15.38 34.11 14.75
N ASN A 469 16.27 33.50 15.54
CA ASN A 469 16.17 33.51 17.00
C ASN A 469 16.86 34.71 17.67
N GLN A 470 17.64 35.51 16.94
CA GLN A 470 18.35 36.68 17.48
C GLN A 470 17.56 38.01 17.43
N SER A 471 16.23 38.00 17.25
CA SER A 471 15.45 39.25 17.25
C SER A 471 14.15 39.14 18.04
N PRO A 472 13.99 39.87 19.17
CA PRO A 472 12.68 40.09 19.77
C PRO A 472 11.82 40.91 18.80
N LEU A 473 10.59 40.45 18.57
CA LEU A 473 9.55 41.13 17.81
C LEU A 473 9.18 42.48 18.44
N SER A 474 9.97 43.52 18.18
CA SER A 474 9.53 44.91 18.31
C SER A 474 10.47 45.79 17.48
N SER A 475 9.92 46.40 16.42
CA SER A 475 10.55 47.32 15.44
C SER A 475 11.38 46.71 14.29
N VAL A 476 10.89 45.66 13.63
CA VAL A 476 11.46 45.20 12.35
C VAL A 476 10.86 46.04 11.22
N ASP A 477 11.67 46.93 10.64
CA ASP A 477 11.31 47.84 9.54
C ASP A 477 10.94 47.04 8.26
N THR A 478 10.06 47.57 7.42
CA THR A 478 9.54 46.90 6.21
C THR A 478 10.62 46.32 5.30
N ALA A 479 11.77 46.99 5.18
CA ALA A 479 12.92 46.52 4.40
C ALA A 479 13.56 45.24 4.97
N SER A 480 13.69 45.14 6.30
CA SER A 480 14.25 43.95 6.98
C SER A 480 13.31 42.73 6.92
N ARG A 481 12.00 42.96 6.81
CA ARG A 481 11.01 41.91 6.57
C ARG A 481 11.11 41.35 5.14
N LEU A 482 11.29 42.22 4.15
CA LEU A 482 11.58 41.87 2.75
C LEU A 482 12.90 41.08 2.59
N ASP A 483 13.94 41.44 3.36
CA ASP A 483 15.22 40.71 3.33
C ASP A 483 15.13 39.33 3.99
N ASN A 484 14.32 39.16 5.03
CA ASN A 484 14.06 37.85 5.62
C ASN A 484 13.24 36.96 4.69
N GLU A 485 12.24 37.49 3.99
CA GLU A 485 11.45 36.76 2.99
C GLU A 485 12.32 36.30 1.80
N LYS A 486 13.23 37.16 1.32
CA LYS A 486 14.22 36.77 0.29
C LYS A 486 15.17 35.69 0.76
N ALA A 487 15.64 35.75 2.01
CA ALA A 487 16.53 34.74 2.58
C ALA A 487 15.80 33.39 2.77
N GLU A 488 14.54 33.42 3.17
CA GLU A 488 13.67 32.25 3.29
C GLU A 488 13.41 31.61 1.92
N ASN A 489 13.06 32.40 0.90
CA ASN A 489 12.89 31.92 -0.47
C ASN A 489 14.19 31.31 -1.03
N LEU A 490 15.34 31.94 -0.80
CA LEU A 490 16.64 31.41 -1.23
C LEU A 490 16.95 30.07 -0.53
N TYR A 491 16.65 29.94 0.75
CA TYR A 491 16.81 28.69 1.50
C TYR A 491 15.96 27.57 0.90
N PHE A 492 14.67 27.82 0.63
CA PHE A 492 13.80 26.82 0.02
C PHE A 492 14.22 26.45 -1.41
N HIS A 493 14.70 27.40 -2.22
CA HIS A 493 15.27 27.10 -3.53
C HIS A 493 16.53 26.22 -3.46
N LEU A 494 17.44 26.50 -2.51
CA LEU A 494 18.62 25.67 -2.31
C LEU A 494 18.24 24.27 -1.82
N LEU A 495 17.24 24.17 -0.93
CA LEU A 495 16.71 22.90 -0.46
C LEU A 495 16.05 22.11 -1.60
N ASP A 496 15.21 22.74 -2.42
CA ASP A 496 14.57 22.12 -3.58
C ASP A 496 15.61 21.65 -4.60
N THR A 497 16.64 22.46 -4.86
CA THR A 497 17.76 22.08 -5.74
C THR A 497 18.52 20.87 -5.19
N ALA A 498 18.80 20.85 -3.89
CA ALA A 498 19.52 19.76 -3.24
C ALA A 498 18.68 18.47 -3.18
N VAL A 499 17.38 18.57 -2.89
CA VAL A 499 16.44 17.44 -2.90
C VAL A 499 16.27 16.91 -4.32
N THR A 500 16.09 17.77 -5.31
CA THR A 500 16.00 17.39 -6.73
C THR A 500 17.31 16.79 -7.23
N GLY A 501 18.46 17.35 -6.84
CA GLY A 501 19.79 16.80 -7.13
C GLY A 501 20.00 15.44 -6.48
N PHE A 502 19.59 15.27 -5.22
CA PHE A 502 19.60 13.98 -4.52
C PHE A 502 18.71 12.97 -5.22
N ILE A 503 17.50 13.38 -5.62
CA ILE A 503 16.57 12.57 -6.39
C ILE A 503 17.19 12.18 -7.73
N ALA A 504 17.84 13.09 -8.46
CA ALA A 504 18.54 12.80 -9.72
C ALA A 504 19.70 11.81 -9.52
N ILE A 505 20.37 11.87 -8.37
CA ILE A 505 21.46 10.97 -8.00
C ILE A 505 20.93 9.59 -7.54
N GLU A 506 19.83 9.53 -6.78
CA GLU A 506 19.20 8.29 -6.33
C GLU A 506 18.37 7.63 -7.43
N SER A 507 17.77 8.39 -8.34
CA SER A 507 17.11 7.86 -9.54
C SER A 507 18.10 7.26 -10.54
N ASN A 508 19.41 7.53 -10.41
CA ASN A 508 20.46 6.72 -11.04
C ASN A 508 20.64 5.33 -10.39
N ARG A 509 19.99 5.01 -9.25
CA ARG A 509 19.72 3.60 -8.85
C ARG A 509 18.65 2.94 -9.71
N ALA A 510 17.89 3.74 -10.44
CA ALA A 510 16.72 3.33 -11.21
C ALA A 510 16.83 3.77 -12.67
N THR A 511 18.04 4.02 -13.22
CA THR A 511 18.29 4.60 -14.56
C THR A 511 17.28 4.13 -15.61
N TYR A 512 16.22 4.92 -15.76
CA TYR A 512 15.26 4.81 -16.84
C TYR A 512 15.95 5.44 -18.03
N SER A 513 16.60 4.64 -18.89
CA SER A 513 16.93 5.14 -20.22
C SER A 513 15.60 5.37 -20.92
N MET A 514 15.16 6.62 -21.00
CA MET A 514 14.08 7.00 -21.91
C MET A 514 14.43 6.44 -23.29
N LYS A 515 13.45 5.81 -23.93
CA LYS A 515 13.52 5.53 -25.36
C LYS A 515 13.35 6.87 -26.09
N LEU A 516 14.39 7.71 -26.08
CA LEU A 516 14.57 8.76 -27.09
C LEU A 516 15.01 8.05 -28.38
N ILE A 517 14.08 7.32 -28.99
CA ILE A 517 14.17 6.91 -30.39
C ILE A 517 12.95 7.56 -31.04
N GLY A 518 13.23 8.55 -31.88
CA GLY A 518 12.31 9.63 -32.24
C GLY A 518 10.90 9.23 -32.67
N ARG A 519 9.95 10.03 -32.19
CA ARG A 519 8.75 10.44 -32.90
C ARG A 519 8.48 11.90 -32.57
#